data_AF-A0A3D1PRK8-F1
#
_entry.id   AF-A0A3D1PRK8-F1
#
_cell.length_a   1.000
_cell.length_b   1.000
_cell.length_c   1.000
_cell.angle_alpha   90.00
_cell.angle_beta   90.00
_cell.angle_gamma   90.00
#
_symmetry.space_group_name_H-M   'P 1'
#
loop_
_entity.id
_entity.type
_entity.pdbx_description
1 polymer ?
#
loop_
_entity_poly.entity_id
_entity_poly.type
_entity_poly.pdbx_seq_one_letter_code
_entity_poly.pdbx_strand_id
1 'polypeptide(L)'
;MKTGLTKKQKTTSIFFTDADDMIEVCTHNTPLKNRLAAFAEEYPSECRLIDDDENGCQTYEIRKGRFGFKLTPPYSQERKRAASRLAKNNIENLRRTTKSSFYPVCSTWTPPVWS
;
A
#
# COMPACT_ATOMS: atom_id res chain seq x y z
N MET A 1 29.23 16.86 8.42
CA MET A 1 29.40 16.59 6.97
C MET A 1 28.11 15.98 6.44
N LYS A 2 27.40 16.65 5.52
CA LYS A 2 26.22 16.09 4.84
C LYS A 2 26.63 15.63 3.45
N THR A 3 27.20 14.43 3.34
CA THR A 3 27.38 13.77 2.04
C THR A 3 26.03 13.20 1.62
N GLY A 4 25.08 14.09 1.35
CA GLY A 4 23.74 13.71 0.91
C GLY A 4 23.82 13.27 -0.54
N LEU A 5 23.98 11.95 -0.76
CA LEU A 5 23.82 11.33 -2.08
C LEU A 5 22.56 11.93 -2.75
N THR A 6 22.72 12.53 -3.92
CA THR A 6 21.62 13.24 -4.58
C THR A 6 20.48 12.26 -4.87
N LYS A 7 19.21 12.70 -4.84
CA LYS A 7 18.04 11.80 -5.04
C LYS A 7 18.12 10.95 -6.32
N LYS A 8 18.87 11.39 -7.33
CA LYS A 8 19.11 10.68 -8.60
C LYS A 8 20.14 9.55 -8.50
N GLN A 9 21.02 9.56 -7.50
CA GLN A 9 22.03 8.51 -7.27
C GLN A 9 21.50 7.32 -6.45
N LYS A 10 20.29 7.44 -5.89
CA LYS A 10 19.63 6.34 -5.16
C LYS A 10 18.99 5.36 -6.13
N THR A 11 19.84 4.65 -6.87
CA THR A 11 19.42 3.57 -7.76
C THR A 11 18.94 2.39 -6.91
N THR A 12 17.93 1.67 -7.41
CA THR A 12 17.58 0.34 -6.88
C THR A 12 17.92 -0.65 -7.98
N SER A 13 18.84 -1.55 -7.68
CA SER A 13 19.29 -2.60 -8.57
C SER A 13 18.58 -3.89 -8.18
N ILE A 14 18.02 -4.58 -9.16
CA ILE A 14 17.29 -5.82 -8.95
C ILE A 14 17.87 -6.83 -9.93
N PHE A 15 18.44 -7.90 -9.39
CA PHE A 15 19.11 -8.93 -10.16
C PHE A 15 18.24 -10.18 -10.22
N PHE A 16 17.98 -10.64 -11.45
CA PHE A 16 17.32 -11.91 -11.74
C PHE A 16 18.34 -12.80 -12.43
N THR A 17 18.77 -13.86 -11.74
CA THR A 17 19.61 -14.91 -12.30
C THR A 17 18.73 -16.11 -12.63
N ASP A 18 18.97 -16.81 -13.73
CA ASP A 18 18.22 -18.04 -14.06
C ASP A 18 18.64 -19.23 -13.17
N ALA A 19 19.85 -19.17 -12.62
CA ALA A 19 20.44 -20.23 -11.80
C ALA A 19 19.83 -20.34 -10.39
N ASP A 20 19.48 -19.20 -9.78
CA ASP A 20 19.03 -19.16 -8.39
C ASP A 20 17.53 -18.94 -8.31
N ASP A 21 16.84 -19.52 -7.34
CA ASP A 21 15.41 -19.25 -7.10
C ASP A 21 15.15 -17.92 -6.37
N MET A 22 16.20 -17.14 -6.18
CA MET A 22 16.24 -15.93 -5.40
C MET A 22 16.52 -14.70 -6.27
N ILE A 23 16.07 -13.55 -5.80
CA ILE A 23 16.24 -12.24 -6.41
C ILE A 23 17.02 -11.39 -5.42
N GLU A 24 18.08 -10.75 -5.91
CA GLU A 24 18.83 -9.80 -5.12
C GLU A 24 18.31 -8.38 -5.39
N VAL A 25 18.01 -7.65 -4.32
CA VAL A 25 17.51 -6.27 -4.38
C VAL A 25 18.43 -5.39 -3.55
N CYS A 26 19.27 -4.58 -4.19
CA CYS A 26 20.00 -3.49 -3.53
C CYS A 26 19.20 -2.21 -3.66
N THR A 27 18.84 -1.60 -2.52
CA THR A 27 18.10 -0.34 -2.53
C THR A 27 18.62 0.66 -1.50
N HIS A 28 18.72 1.92 -1.92
CA HIS A 28 18.90 3.06 -1.02
C HIS A 28 17.56 3.71 -0.58
N ASN A 29 16.42 3.18 -1.06
CA ASN A 29 15.11 3.77 -0.85
C ASN A 29 14.55 3.39 0.52
N THR A 30 14.55 4.33 1.48
CA THR A 30 14.12 4.11 2.87
C THR A 30 12.76 3.42 3.02
N PRO A 31 11.65 3.86 2.39
CA PRO A 31 10.37 3.16 2.49
C PRO A 31 10.39 1.73 1.92
N LEU A 32 11.22 1.46 0.89
CA LEU A 32 11.36 0.10 0.39
C LEU A 32 12.14 -0.77 1.38
N LYS A 33 13.23 -0.24 1.95
CA LYS A 33 14.01 -0.92 3.01
C LYS A 33 13.13 -1.33 4.18
N ASN A 34 12.34 -0.39 4.72
CA ASN A 34 11.46 -0.69 5.87
C ASN A 34 10.44 -1.80 5.56
N ARG A 35 9.92 -1.83 4.32
CA ARG A 35 9.00 -2.88 3.89
C ARG A 35 9.70 -4.24 3.73
N LEU A 36 10.92 -4.24 3.18
CA LEU A 36 11.72 -5.45 3.02
C LEU A 36 12.18 -6.00 4.38
N ALA A 37 12.59 -5.12 5.30
CA ALA A 37 12.95 -5.48 6.66
C ALA A 37 11.77 -6.12 7.41
N ALA A 38 10.60 -5.49 7.39
CA ALA A 38 9.40 -6.06 8.01
C ALA A 38 9.01 -7.42 7.37
N PHE A 39 9.13 -7.54 6.05
CA PHE A 39 8.85 -8.79 5.35
C PHE A 39 9.88 -9.89 5.67
N ALA A 40 11.16 -9.54 5.82
CA ALA A 40 12.22 -10.46 6.24
C ALA A 40 12.04 -10.93 7.70
N GLU A 41 11.57 -10.05 8.58
CA GLU A 41 11.26 -10.38 9.97
C GLU A 41 10.08 -11.34 10.08
N GLU A 42 9.03 -11.13 9.29
CA GLU A 42 7.83 -11.98 9.28
C GLU A 42 8.08 -13.31 8.54
N TYR A 43 8.89 -13.31 7.47
CA TYR A 43 9.14 -14.48 6.62
C TYR A 43 10.65 -14.69 6.32
N PRO A 44 11.46 -15.08 7.31
CA PRO A 44 12.92 -15.20 7.15
C PRO A 44 13.36 -16.27 6.13
N SER A 45 12.51 -17.25 5.81
CA SER A 45 12.78 -18.26 4.77
C SER A 45 12.55 -17.77 3.33
N GLU A 46 11.79 -16.68 3.18
CA GLU A 46 11.37 -16.13 1.90
C GLU A 46 12.14 -14.84 1.56
N CYS A 47 12.57 -14.09 2.57
CA CYS A 47 13.31 -12.84 2.43
C CYS A 47 14.34 -12.69 3.54
N ARG A 48 15.58 -12.36 3.19
CA ARG A 48 16.67 -12.14 4.15
C ARG A 48 17.58 -11.00 3.73
N LEU A 49 18.07 -10.24 4.70
CA LEU A 49 19.13 -9.26 4.49
C LEU A 49 20.46 -10.01 4.33
N ILE A 50 21.17 -9.78 3.23
CA ILE A 50 22.46 -10.42 2.94
C ILE A 50 23.64 -9.47 3.09
N ASP A 51 23.42 -8.17 2.87
CA ASP A 51 24.46 -7.16 2.97
C ASP A 51 23.88 -5.78 3.34
N ASP A 52 24.64 -5.01 4.12
CA ASP A 52 24.38 -3.61 4.41
C ASP A 52 25.69 -2.86 4.17
N ASP A 53 25.73 -2.05 3.11
CA ASP A 53 26.96 -1.42 2.63
C ASP A 53 27.48 -0.29 3.55
N GLU A 54 26.87 -0.12 4.74
CA GLU A 54 27.04 0.94 5.75
C GLU A 54 26.81 2.38 5.24
N ASN A 55 26.86 2.57 3.92
CA ASN A 55 26.59 3.79 3.17
C ASN A 55 25.08 3.96 2.89
N GLY A 56 24.27 2.98 3.27
CA GLY A 56 22.82 2.99 3.29
C GLY A 56 22.12 2.27 2.12
N CYS A 57 22.81 1.54 1.24
CA CYS A 57 22.20 0.44 0.45
C CYS A 57 22.09 -0.79 1.33
N GLN A 58 20.90 -1.37 1.33
CA GLN A 58 20.70 -2.71 1.88
C GLN A 58 20.39 -3.65 0.73
N THR A 59 21.03 -4.81 0.77
CA THR A 59 20.84 -5.88 -0.20
C THR A 59 20.03 -6.99 0.45
N TYR A 60 18.86 -7.24 -0.12
CA TYR A 60 17.97 -8.31 0.32
C TYR A 60 17.93 -9.40 -0.74
N GLU A 61 17.87 -10.64 -0.28
CA GLU A 61 17.56 -11.80 -1.09
C GLU A 61 16.10 -12.19 -0.87
N ILE A 62 15.32 -12.29 -1.96
CA ILE A 62 13.88 -12.57 -1.93
C ILE A 62 13.56 -13.70 -2.89
N ARG A 63 12.72 -14.66 -2.48
CA ARG A 63 12.25 -15.71 -3.40
C ARG A 63 11.54 -15.14 -4.62
N LYS A 64 11.84 -15.67 -5.80
CA LYS A 64 11.24 -15.25 -7.09
C LYS A 64 9.71 -15.20 -7.06
N GLY A 65 9.06 -16.15 -6.38
CA GLY A 65 7.60 -16.20 -6.27
C GLY A 65 6.96 -15.09 -5.41
N ARG A 66 7.76 -14.34 -4.63
CA ARG A 66 7.27 -13.31 -3.69
C ARG A 66 7.54 -11.88 -4.14
N PHE A 67 8.43 -11.70 -5.10
CA PHE A 67 8.76 -10.39 -5.64
C PHE A 67 8.15 -10.22 -7.04
N GLY A 68 7.33 -9.18 -7.21
CA GLY A 68 6.66 -8.93 -8.49
C GLY A 68 6.49 -7.44 -8.78
N PHE A 69 6.69 -7.06 -10.04
CA PHE A 69 6.36 -5.73 -10.52
C PHE A 69 4.90 -5.67 -10.96
N LYS A 70 4.14 -4.73 -10.41
CA LYS A 70 2.79 -4.46 -10.86
C LYS A 70 2.80 -3.42 -11.97
N LEU A 71 2.75 -3.87 -13.22
CA LEU A 71 2.53 -3.00 -14.37
C LEU A 71 1.04 -2.67 -14.48
N THR A 72 0.67 -1.45 -14.08
CA THR A 72 -0.71 -0.97 -14.21
C THR A 72 -0.80 -0.08 -15.45
N PRO A 73 -1.60 -0.44 -16.47
CA PRO A 73 -1.74 0.41 -17.65
C PRO A 73 -2.40 1.74 -17.24
N PRO A 74 -2.01 2.86 -17.88
CA PRO A 74 -2.67 4.13 -17.64
C PRO A 74 -4.17 3.99 -17.95
N TYR A 75 -5.02 4.56 -17.09
CA TYR A 75 -6.46 4.51 -17.30
C TYR A 75 -6.85 5.21 -18.61
N SER A 76 -7.62 4.52 -19.46
CA SER A 76 -8.27 5.15 -20.61
C SER A 76 -9.23 6.26 -20.15
N GLN A 77 -9.49 7.25 -21.01
CA GLN A 77 -10.42 8.33 -20.70
C GLN A 77 -11.82 7.81 -20.32
N GLU A 78 -12.26 6.72 -20.94
CA GLU A 78 -13.52 6.06 -20.60
C GLU A 78 -13.50 5.45 -19.21
N ARG A 79 -12.42 4.75 -18.82
CA ARG A 79 -12.28 4.22 -17.46
C ARG A 79 -12.19 5.33 -16.42
N LYS A 80 -11.51 6.44 -16.72
CA LYS A 80 -11.48 7.64 -15.86
C LYS A 80 -12.90 8.19 -15.64
N ARG A 81 -13.69 8.32 -16.71
CA ARG A 81 -15.10 8.78 -16.64
C ARG A 81 -15.98 7.79 -15.88
N ALA A 82 -15.81 6.48 -16.10
CA ALA A 82 -16.56 5.44 -15.39
C ALA A 82 -16.24 5.45 -13.88
N ALA A 83 -14.96 5.49 -13.50
CA ALA A 83 -14.54 5.60 -12.10
C ALA A 83 -15.06 6.90 -11.44
N SER A 84 -15.03 8.02 -12.16
CA SER A 84 -15.58 9.29 -11.68
C SER A 84 -17.09 9.21 -11.46
N ARG A 85 -17.85 8.61 -12.39
CA ARG A 85 -19.29 8.37 -12.21
C ARG A 85 -19.57 7.48 -11.01
N LEU A 86 -18.82 6.39 -10.86
CA LEU A 86 -18.98 5.44 -9.76
C LEU A 86 -18.70 6.09 -8.40
N ALA A 87 -17.66 6.93 -8.32
CA ALA A 87 -17.36 7.71 -7.12
C ALA A 87 -18.47 8.72 -6.78
N LYS A 88 -18.99 9.47 -7.77
CA LYS A 88 -20.10 10.41 -7.57
C LYS A 88 -21.37 9.71 -7.07
N ASN A 89 -21.71 8.57 -7.69
CA ASN A 89 -22.86 7.78 -7.28
C ASN A 89 -22.70 7.23 -5.86
N ASN A 90 -21.50 6.77 -5.49
CA ASN A 90 -21.23 6.33 -4.11
C ASN A 90 -21.38 7.48 -3.09
N ILE A 91 -20.90 8.68 -3.41
CA ILE A 91 -21.07 9.86 -2.54
C ILE A 91 -22.56 10.22 -2.39
N GLU A 92 -23.33 10.20 -3.48
CA GLU A 92 -24.78 10.45 -3.42
C GLU A 92 -25.51 9.39 -2.58
N ASN A 93 -25.14 8.12 -2.75
CA ASN A 93 -25.71 7.02 -1.96
C ASN A 93 -25.41 7.18 -0.47
N LEU A 94 -24.17 7.54 -0.11
CA LEU A 94 -23.78 7.85 1.28
C LEU A 94 -24.56 9.06 1.86
N ARG A 95 -24.85 10.07 1.04
CA ARG A 95 -25.67 11.23 1.45
C ARG A 95 -27.15 10.87 1.64
N ARG A 96 -27.66 9.92 0.86
CA ARG A 96 -29.05 9.43 1.00
C ARG A 96 -29.21 8.56 2.24
N THR A 97 -28.26 7.67 2.52
CA THR A 97 -28.31 6.82 3.73
C THR A 97 -28.16 7.62 5.01
N THR A 98 -27.31 8.66 5.02
CA THR A 98 -27.16 9.58 6.17
C THR A 98 -28.40 10.43 6.43
N LYS A 99 -29.11 10.89 5.39
CA LYS A 99 -30.42 11.56 5.56
C LYS A 99 -31.53 10.62 6.03
N SER A 100 -31.53 9.36 5.57
CA SER A 100 -32.49 8.33 6.00
C SER A 100 -32.28 7.85 7.44
N SER A 101 -31.08 8.00 8.00
CA SER A 101 -30.75 7.65 9.38
C SER A 101 -31.12 8.75 10.39
N PHE A 102 -31.58 9.92 9.93
CA PHE A 102 -31.95 11.06 10.78
C PHE A 102 -33.47 11.30 10.71
N TYR A 103 -34.27 10.26 10.93
CA TYR A 103 -35.63 10.46 11.41
C TYR A 103 -35.56 10.53 12.94
N PRO A 104 -35.94 11.64 13.59
CA PRO A 104 -36.16 11.62 15.01
C PRO A 104 -37.36 10.69 15.24
N VAL A 105 -37.15 9.56 15.90
CA VAL A 105 -38.25 8.79 16.48
C VAL A 105 -38.80 9.64 17.63
N CYS A 106 -39.59 10.66 17.29
CA CYS A 106 -40.45 11.36 18.23
C CYS A 106 -41.72 10.52 18.35
N SER A 107 -41.60 9.35 18.97
CA SER A 107 -42.75 8.58 19.42
C SER A 107 -43.19 9.20 20.74
N THR A 108 -44.36 9.84 20.71
CA THR A 108 -45.08 10.39 21.85
C THR A 108 -45.20 9.36 22.96
N TRP A 109 -44.38 9.51 24.01
CA TRP A 109 -44.49 8.74 25.24
C TRP A 109 -45.51 9.45 26.14
N THR A 110 -46.78 9.04 26.07
CA THR A 110 -47.78 9.41 27.07
C THR A 110 -47.67 8.46 28.26
N PRO A 111 -47.28 8.92 29.46
CA PRO A 111 -47.24 8.05 30.64
C PRO A 111 -48.67 7.71 31.08
N PRO A 112 -48.93 6.47 31.56
CA PRO A 112 -50.22 6.11 32.11
C PRO A 112 -50.42 6.83 33.46
N VAL A 113 -51.58 7.44 33.63
CA VAL A 113 -52.05 8.00 34.92
C VAL A 113 -52.43 6.83 35.82
N TRP A 114 -51.75 6.68 36.94
CA TRP A 114 -52.14 5.72 37.98
C TRP A 114 -53.12 6.41 38.94
N SER A 115 -54.25 5.74 39.18
CA SER A 115 -55.28 6.10 40.18
C SER A 115 -54.94 5.52 41.55
#